data_AF-J3J785-F1
#
_entry.id   AF-J3J785-F1
#
_cell.length_a   1.000
_cell.length_b   1.000
_cell.length_c   1.000
_cell.angle_alpha   90.00
_cell.angle_beta   90.00
_cell.angle_gamma   90.00
#
_symmetry.space_group_name_H-M   'P 1'
#
loop_
_entity.id
_entity.type
_entity.pdbx_description
1 polymer ?
#
loop_
_entity_poly.entity_id
_entity_poly.type
_entity_poly.pdbx_seq_one_letter_code
_entity_poly.pdbx_strand_id
1 'polypeptide(L)'
;MDSRAQLIDRVNALHDEGEHQKIIALIEQLPPSSMGYELTCLLARAYINYAQPYMDSFSEHINRAAELLRSVEAEGLSDPLWYYRIGSALYWLDQEESALTYLEQCVAMDPSNAYAPELIEQCKRALDRRRIVRPVDFARLVSYFEEKDYTYEVEDGRLHTGFTHGFFIFSIANDGTDLCMWSAVREEVSMELRSRLLQGCNDWNSSTTWPKVYVATLDDGRQRLCAEQFTIIRLGMTDAQLFDNIDRFISAAEAFFKDQIERVPALGGTAE
;
A
#
# COMPACT_ATOMS: atom_id res chain seq x y z
N MET A 1 -39.20 -24.77 -4.88
CA MET A 1 -38.55 -23.65 -4.17
C MET A 1 -37.83 -24.27 -3.01
N ASP A 2 -36.51 -24.19 -2.97
CA ASP A 2 -35.77 -24.58 -1.77
C ASP A 2 -36.28 -23.74 -0.60
N SER A 3 -36.48 -24.38 0.54
CA SER A 3 -36.84 -23.63 1.75
C SER A 3 -35.70 -22.69 2.12
N ARG A 4 -36.00 -21.60 2.84
CA ARG A 4 -34.99 -20.66 3.31
C ARG A 4 -33.84 -21.37 4.04
N ALA A 5 -34.15 -22.39 4.83
CA ALA A 5 -33.17 -23.20 5.54
C ALA A 5 -32.24 -23.97 4.58
N GLN A 6 -32.80 -24.64 3.56
CA GLN A 6 -32.00 -25.36 2.56
C GLN A 6 -31.05 -24.43 1.78
N LEU A 7 -31.51 -23.22 1.47
CA LEU A 7 -30.68 -22.20 0.83
C LEU A 7 -29.52 -21.77 1.75
N ILE A 8 -29.78 -21.54 3.04
CA ILE A 8 -28.74 -21.15 4.01
C ILE A 8 -27.72 -22.28 4.18
N ASP A 9 -28.17 -23.54 4.30
CA ASP A 9 -27.29 -24.70 4.38
C ASP A 9 -26.40 -24.81 3.14
N ARG A 10 -26.96 -24.58 1.95
CA ARG A 10 -26.22 -24.53 0.68
C ARG A 10 -25.16 -23.42 0.69
N VAL A 11 -25.52 -22.23 1.15
CA VAL A 11 -24.61 -21.08 1.25
C VAL A 11 -23.47 -21.36 2.22
N ASN A 12 -23.74 -22.02 3.35
CA ASN A 12 -22.71 -22.38 4.31
C ASN A 12 -21.77 -23.46 3.76
N ALA A 13 -22.30 -24.50 3.10
CA ALA A 13 -21.47 -25.51 2.44
C ALA A 13 -20.53 -24.89 1.39
N LEU A 14 -21.05 -23.97 0.56
CA LEU A 14 -20.22 -23.24 -0.41
C LEU A 14 -19.16 -22.37 0.27
N HIS A 15 -19.46 -21.79 1.43
CA HIS A 15 -18.49 -20.99 2.17
C HIS A 15 -17.35 -21.85 2.71
N ASP A 16 -17.67 -23.02 3.25
CA ASP A 16 -16.68 -23.98 3.75
C ASP A 16 -15.80 -24.52 2.60
N GLU A 17 -16.34 -24.59 1.38
CA GLU A 17 -15.60 -24.92 0.14
C GLU A 17 -14.79 -23.74 -0.44
N GLY A 18 -14.90 -22.53 0.13
CA GLY A 18 -14.25 -21.31 -0.38
C GLY A 18 -14.88 -20.72 -1.64
N GLU A 19 -16.07 -21.19 -2.02
CA GLU A 19 -16.78 -20.87 -3.27
C GLU A 19 -17.60 -19.57 -3.16
N HIS A 20 -16.95 -18.50 -2.68
CA HIS A 20 -17.59 -17.22 -2.36
C HIS A 20 -18.29 -16.57 -3.56
N GLN A 21 -17.72 -16.70 -4.77
CA GLN A 21 -18.33 -16.19 -5.99
C GLN A 21 -19.67 -16.87 -6.30
N LYS A 22 -19.79 -18.18 -6.04
CA LYS A 22 -21.03 -18.93 -6.25
C LYS A 22 -22.11 -18.50 -5.25
N ILE A 23 -21.72 -18.17 -4.02
CA ILE A 23 -22.64 -17.61 -3.01
C ILE A 23 -23.20 -16.27 -3.48
N ILE A 24 -22.33 -15.36 -3.96
CA ILE A 24 -22.75 -14.06 -4.47
C ILE A 24 -23.75 -14.24 -5.62
N ALA A 25 -23.37 -15.03 -6.64
CA ALA A 25 -24.24 -15.30 -7.79
C ALA A 25 -25.58 -15.94 -7.40
N LEU A 26 -25.60 -16.81 -6.38
CA LEU A 26 -26.80 -17.47 -5.88
C LEU A 26 -27.74 -16.49 -5.17
N ILE A 27 -27.22 -15.67 -4.25
CA ILE A 27 -28.06 -14.78 -3.43
C ILE A 27 -28.52 -13.56 -4.23
N GLU A 28 -27.71 -13.01 -5.13
CA GLU A 28 -28.09 -11.84 -5.94
C GLU A 28 -29.25 -12.11 -6.92
N GLN A 29 -29.48 -13.38 -7.28
CA GLN A 29 -30.61 -13.77 -8.12
C GLN A 29 -31.94 -13.81 -7.35
N LEU A 30 -31.92 -13.69 -6.02
CA LEU A 30 -33.12 -13.72 -5.20
C LEU A 30 -33.88 -12.39 -5.30
N PRO A 31 -35.22 -12.42 -5.25
CA PRO A 31 -36.00 -11.19 -5.20
C PRO A 31 -35.76 -10.47 -3.86
N PRO A 32 -35.81 -9.12 -3.81
CA PRO A 32 -35.59 -8.36 -2.58
C PRO A 32 -36.49 -8.76 -1.40
N SER A 33 -37.69 -9.29 -1.67
CA SER A 33 -38.60 -9.80 -0.63
C SER A 33 -38.14 -11.08 0.05
N SER A 34 -37.24 -11.84 -0.58
CA SER A 34 -36.59 -13.03 0.00
C SER A 34 -35.37 -12.64 0.83
N MET A 35 -34.77 -11.48 0.54
CA MET A 35 -33.73 -10.92 1.38
C MET A 35 -34.30 -10.63 2.77
N GLY A 36 -33.44 -10.82 3.76
CA GLY A 36 -33.72 -10.56 5.16
C GLY A 36 -32.39 -10.66 5.89
N TYR A 37 -32.36 -10.24 7.15
CA TYR A 37 -31.14 -10.07 7.94
C TYR A 37 -30.03 -11.11 7.66
N GLU A 38 -30.35 -12.39 7.86
CA GLU A 38 -29.38 -13.48 7.72
C GLU A 38 -28.79 -13.62 6.30
N LEU A 39 -29.62 -13.63 5.25
CA LEU A 39 -29.14 -13.73 3.87
C LEU A 39 -28.35 -12.48 3.45
N THR A 40 -28.73 -11.31 3.94
CA THR A 40 -27.97 -10.07 3.72
C THR A 40 -26.57 -10.18 4.35
N CYS A 41 -26.47 -10.67 5.58
CA CYS A 41 -25.20 -10.87 6.26
C CYS A 41 -24.33 -11.95 5.60
N LEU A 42 -24.93 -13.04 5.11
CA LEU A 42 -24.23 -14.10 4.40
C LEU A 42 -23.70 -13.62 3.03
N LEU A 43 -24.47 -12.79 2.32
CA LEU A 43 -24.01 -12.15 1.09
C LEU A 43 -22.85 -11.19 1.35
N ALA A 44 -22.95 -10.34 2.39
CA ALA A 44 -21.86 -9.46 2.77
C ALA A 44 -20.58 -10.24 3.14
N ARG A 45 -20.71 -11.34 3.89
CA ARG A 45 -19.58 -12.26 4.17
C ARG A 45 -18.97 -12.78 2.87
N ALA A 46 -19.78 -13.19 1.91
CA ALA A 46 -19.29 -13.71 0.64
C ALA A 46 -18.52 -12.64 -0.15
N TYR A 47 -19.01 -11.40 -0.21
CA TYR A 47 -18.26 -10.30 -0.82
C TYR A 47 -16.91 -10.03 -0.14
N ILE A 48 -16.88 -9.96 1.20
CA ILE A 48 -15.65 -9.72 1.96
C ILE A 48 -14.60 -10.80 1.66
N ASN A 49 -15.00 -12.08 1.63
CA ASN A 49 -14.05 -13.17 1.39
C ASN A 49 -13.68 -13.35 -0.10
N TYR A 50 -14.57 -12.96 -1.02
CA TYR A 50 -14.30 -13.03 -2.45
C TYR A 50 -13.33 -11.93 -2.89
N ALA A 51 -13.44 -10.73 -2.31
CA ALA A 51 -12.61 -9.59 -2.66
C ALA A 51 -11.15 -9.86 -2.30
N GLN A 52 -10.28 -9.84 -3.32
CA GLN A 52 -8.83 -9.97 -3.14
C GLN A 52 -8.13 -8.66 -3.52
N PRO A 53 -7.11 -8.19 -2.77
CA PRO A 53 -6.50 -6.86 -2.99
C PRO A 53 -5.94 -6.60 -4.41
N TYR A 54 -5.60 -7.67 -5.15
CA TYR A 54 -5.11 -7.57 -6.52
C TYR A 54 -6.22 -7.42 -7.58
N MET A 55 -7.50 -7.47 -7.19
CA MET A 55 -8.63 -7.30 -8.11
C MET A 55 -8.95 -5.81 -8.29
N ASP A 56 -9.16 -5.38 -9.54
CA ASP A 56 -9.64 -4.02 -9.83
C ASP A 56 -10.99 -3.73 -9.16
N SER A 57 -11.83 -4.76 -8.98
CA SER A 57 -13.15 -4.66 -8.32
C SER A 57 -13.09 -4.83 -6.80
N PHE A 58 -11.90 -4.90 -6.18
CA PHE A 58 -11.74 -5.11 -4.74
C PHE A 58 -12.57 -4.11 -3.92
N SER A 59 -12.34 -2.82 -4.16
CA SER A 59 -13.02 -1.75 -3.43
C SER A 59 -14.53 -1.76 -3.67
N GLU A 60 -14.99 -2.11 -4.87
CA GLU A 60 -16.42 -2.22 -5.18
C GLU A 60 -17.08 -3.33 -4.35
N HIS A 61 -16.46 -4.51 -4.28
CA HIS A 61 -16.98 -5.64 -3.50
C HIS A 61 -16.99 -5.35 -2.00
N ILE A 62 -15.93 -4.74 -1.45
CA ILE A 62 -15.89 -4.39 -0.02
C ILE A 62 -16.92 -3.30 0.31
N ASN A 63 -17.05 -2.26 -0.53
CA ASN A 63 -18.10 -1.25 -0.35
C ASN A 63 -19.50 -1.87 -0.39
N ARG A 64 -19.74 -2.79 -1.34
CA ARG A 64 -21.01 -3.51 -1.43
C ARG A 64 -21.33 -4.31 -0.16
N ALA A 65 -20.34 -4.98 0.42
CA ALA A 65 -20.50 -5.67 1.69
C ALA A 65 -20.87 -4.71 2.83
N ALA A 66 -20.18 -3.57 2.94
CA ALA A 66 -20.44 -2.56 3.95
C ALA A 66 -21.85 -1.95 3.81
N GLU A 67 -22.31 -1.66 2.58
CA GLU A 67 -23.67 -1.20 2.31
C GLU A 67 -24.73 -2.20 2.76
N LEU A 68 -24.55 -3.48 2.42
CA LEU A 68 -25.46 -4.54 2.82
C LEU A 68 -25.56 -4.63 4.34
N LEU A 69 -24.43 -4.62 5.04
CA LEU A 69 -24.39 -4.68 6.51
C LEU A 69 -25.04 -3.45 7.16
N ARG A 70 -24.78 -2.24 6.64
CA ARG A 70 -25.43 -1.01 7.11
C ARG A 70 -26.94 -1.02 6.91
N SER A 71 -27.43 -1.63 5.82
CA SER A 71 -28.88 -1.71 5.55
C SER A 71 -29.67 -2.51 6.58
N VAL A 72 -28.99 -3.35 7.37
CA VAL A 72 -29.60 -4.22 8.39
C VAL A 72 -28.99 -3.98 9.78
N GLU A 73 -28.48 -2.77 10.01
CA GLU A 73 -27.84 -2.37 11.26
C GLU A 73 -28.75 -2.54 12.47
N ALA A 74 -30.03 -2.16 12.36
CA ALA A 74 -30.98 -2.21 13.47
C ALA A 74 -31.14 -3.63 14.04
N GLU A 75 -31.23 -4.64 13.18
CA GLU A 75 -31.25 -6.05 13.56
C GLU A 75 -29.87 -6.54 14.05
N GLY A 76 -28.80 -6.01 13.47
CA GLY A 76 -27.42 -6.40 13.76
C GLY A 76 -26.86 -5.93 15.10
N LEU A 77 -27.49 -4.96 15.77
CA LEU A 77 -27.03 -4.45 17.08
C LEU A 77 -26.95 -5.53 18.18
N SER A 78 -27.63 -6.66 17.99
CA SER A 78 -27.62 -7.81 18.92
C SER A 78 -26.78 -9.01 18.44
N ASP A 79 -26.09 -8.90 17.30
CA ASP A 79 -25.28 -9.98 16.71
C ASP A 79 -23.78 -9.61 16.69
N PRO A 80 -22.92 -10.28 17.48
CA PRO A 80 -21.47 -10.05 17.43
C PRO A 80 -20.85 -10.36 16.06
N LEU A 81 -21.41 -11.28 15.27
CA LEU A 81 -20.88 -11.60 13.94
C LEU A 81 -21.14 -10.47 12.94
N TRP A 82 -22.25 -9.74 13.08
CA TRP A 82 -22.49 -8.54 12.28
C TRP A 82 -21.44 -7.47 12.55
N TYR A 83 -21.16 -7.19 13.84
CA TYR A 83 -20.08 -6.29 14.25
C TYR A 83 -18.72 -6.70 13.68
N TYR A 84 -18.38 -7.98 13.74
CA TYR A 84 -17.16 -8.50 13.11
C TYR A 84 -17.11 -8.25 11.60
N ARG A 85 -18.20 -8.53 10.89
CA ARG A 85 -18.27 -8.39 9.42
C ARG A 85 -18.18 -6.93 8.99
N ILE A 86 -18.91 -6.01 9.63
CA ILE A 86 -18.83 -4.58 9.27
C ILE A 86 -17.47 -4.00 9.66
N GLY A 87 -16.93 -4.39 10.81
CA GLY A 87 -15.58 -4.04 11.23
C GLY A 87 -14.53 -4.50 10.22
N SER A 88 -14.63 -5.74 9.74
CA SER A 88 -13.75 -6.31 8.70
C SER A 88 -13.87 -5.55 7.38
N ALA A 89 -15.08 -5.24 6.93
CA ALA A 89 -15.29 -4.47 5.71
C ALA A 89 -14.67 -3.06 5.81
N LEU A 90 -14.84 -2.39 6.96
CA LEU A 90 -14.27 -1.06 7.21
C LEU A 90 -12.75 -1.10 7.30
N TYR A 91 -12.16 -2.17 7.86
CA TYR A 91 -10.72 -2.37 7.86
C TYR A 91 -10.17 -2.42 6.43
N TRP A 92 -10.79 -3.21 5.54
CA TRP A 92 -10.40 -3.29 4.13
C TRP A 92 -10.65 -2.02 3.31
N LEU A 93 -11.39 -1.05 3.85
CA LEU A 93 -11.60 0.27 3.25
C LEU A 93 -10.67 1.34 3.86
N ASP A 94 -9.64 0.94 4.61
CA ASP A 94 -8.73 1.84 5.33
C ASP A 94 -9.47 2.81 6.28
N GLN A 95 -10.56 2.34 6.90
CA GLN A 95 -11.37 3.07 7.88
C GLN A 95 -11.16 2.51 9.29
N GLU A 96 -9.91 2.39 9.72
CA GLU A 96 -9.52 1.61 10.90
C GLU A 96 -10.07 2.18 12.22
N GLU A 97 -10.29 3.49 12.32
CA GLU A 97 -10.97 4.09 13.50
C GLU A 97 -12.41 3.58 13.64
N SER A 98 -13.14 3.53 12.53
CA SER A 98 -14.49 2.99 12.50
C SER A 98 -14.48 1.49 12.68
N ALA A 99 -13.55 0.78 12.01
CA ALA A 99 -13.38 -0.66 12.15
C ALA A 99 -13.14 -1.06 13.62
N LEU A 100 -12.24 -0.37 14.33
CA LEU A 100 -11.97 -0.60 15.76
C LEU A 100 -13.25 -0.51 16.59
N THR A 101 -14.07 0.52 16.38
CA THR A 101 -15.33 0.69 17.13
C THR A 101 -16.22 -0.54 17.01
N TYR A 102 -16.40 -1.08 15.80
CA TYR A 102 -17.23 -2.27 15.59
C TYR A 102 -16.54 -3.55 16.09
N LEU A 103 -15.24 -3.71 15.85
CA LEU A 103 -14.51 -4.92 16.25
C LEU A 103 -14.38 -5.03 17.78
N GLU A 104 -14.15 -3.93 18.49
CA GLU A 104 -14.13 -3.90 19.95
C GLU A 104 -15.50 -4.25 20.53
N GLN A 105 -16.59 -3.77 19.91
CA GLN A 105 -17.95 -4.15 20.29
C GLN A 105 -18.22 -5.64 20.02
N CYS A 106 -17.69 -6.20 18.93
CA CYS A 106 -17.74 -7.65 18.67
C CYS A 106 -17.12 -8.43 19.83
N VAL A 107 -15.89 -8.08 20.24
CA VAL A 107 -15.18 -8.75 21.35
C VAL A 107 -15.88 -8.53 22.70
N ALA A 108 -16.48 -7.36 22.92
CA ALA A 108 -17.24 -7.09 24.14
C ALA A 108 -18.49 -7.98 24.26
N MET A 109 -19.15 -8.28 23.13
CA MET A 109 -20.33 -9.15 23.07
C MET A 109 -19.97 -10.64 23.04
N ASP A 110 -18.90 -10.99 22.34
CA ASP A 110 -18.37 -12.35 22.24
C ASP A 110 -16.85 -12.36 22.50
N PRO A 111 -16.43 -12.47 23.77
CA PRO A 111 -15.01 -12.57 24.12
C PRO A 111 -14.30 -13.81 23.59
N SER A 112 -15.04 -14.81 23.07
CA SER A 112 -14.49 -16.03 22.49
C SER A 112 -14.18 -15.92 21.00
N ASN A 113 -14.51 -14.78 20.37
CA ASN A 113 -14.24 -14.55 18.96
C ASN A 113 -12.73 -14.65 18.66
N ALA A 114 -12.36 -15.62 17.82
CA ALA A 114 -10.97 -15.92 17.52
C ALA A 114 -10.31 -14.93 16.52
N TYR A 115 -11.10 -14.16 15.77
CA TYR A 115 -10.63 -13.41 14.60
C TYR A 115 -10.56 -11.90 14.84
N ALA A 116 -11.54 -11.34 15.56
CA ALA A 116 -11.62 -9.90 15.81
C ALA A 116 -10.36 -9.33 16.51
N PRO A 117 -9.74 -10.00 17.51
CA PRO A 117 -8.54 -9.47 18.16
C PRO A 117 -7.36 -9.22 17.19
N GLU A 118 -7.17 -10.09 16.21
CA GLU A 118 -6.09 -9.92 15.23
C GLU A 118 -6.33 -8.67 14.36
N LEU A 119 -7.55 -8.50 13.84
CA LEU A 119 -7.92 -7.31 13.05
C LEU A 119 -7.84 -6.02 13.87
N ILE A 120 -8.17 -6.05 15.16
CA ILE A 120 -8.01 -4.92 16.08
C ILE A 120 -6.53 -4.50 16.17
N GLU A 121 -5.63 -5.46 16.33
CA GLU A 121 -4.19 -5.17 16.39
C GLU A 121 -3.66 -4.65 15.05
N GLN A 122 -4.17 -5.16 13.92
CA GLN A 122 -3.85 -4.63 12.60
C GLN A 122 -4.33 -3.17 12.45
N CYS A 123 -5.56 -2.87 12.87
CA CYS A 123 -6.10 -1.51 12.88
C CYS A 123 -5.24 -0.56 13.72
N LYS A 124 -4.90 -0.95 14.95
CA LYS A 124 -4.03 -0.16 15.84
C LYS A 124 -2.68 0.12 15.20
N ARG A 125 -2.02 -0.89 14.63
CA ARG A 125 -0.74 -0.71 13.92
C ARG A 125 -0.87 0.26 12.75
N ALA A 126 -1.92 0.15 11.95
CA ALA A 126 -2.15 1.06 10.82
C ALA A 126 -2.39 2.51 11.28
N LEU A 127 -3.07 2.70 12.41
CA LEU A 127 -3.28 4.01 13.00
C LEU A 127 -2.00 4.57 13.62
N ASP A 128 -1.22 3.76 14.32
CA ASP A 128 0.06 4.14 14.90
C ASP A 128 1.04 4.61 13.83
N ARG A 129 1.13 3.86 12.72
CA ARG A 129 1.93 4.23 11.54
C ARG A 129 1.58 5.60 10.99
N ARG A 130 0.30 5.99 11.04
CA ARG A 130 -0.20 7.28 10.52
C ARG A 130 -0.14 8.41 11.53
N ARG A 131 -0.20 8.12 12.84
CA ARG A 131 -0.39 9.15 13.89
C ARG A 131 0.80 9.35 14.83
N ILE A 132 1.61 8.32 15.08
CA ILE A 132 2.68 8.43 16.08
C ILE A 132 3.95 8.97 15.43
N VAL A 133 4.30 10.20 15.78
CA VAL A 133 5.57 10.82 15.38
C VAL A 133 6.69 10.26 16.26
N ARG A 134 7.73 9.72 15.64
CA ARG A 134 8.93 9.19 16.31
C ARG A 134 10.19 9.71 15.63
N PRO A 135 11.35 9.75 16.30
CA PRO A 135 12.63 10.02 15.65
C PRO A 135 12.82 9.10 14.43
N VAL A 136 13.37 9.62 13.35
CA VAL A 136 13.76 8.81 12.19
C VAL A 136 15.19 8.36 12.44
N ASP A 137 15.36 7.08 12.76
CA ASP A 137 16.65 6.42 12.88
C ASP A 137 16.86 5.43 11.73
N PHE A 138 18.06 4.87 11.66
CA PHE A 138 18.41 3.98 10.56
C PHE A 138 17.59 2.68 10.58
N ALA A 139 17.16 2.22 11.75
CA ALA A 139 16.30 1.04 11.88
C ALA A 139 14.92 1.28 11.25
N ARG A 140 14.33 2.46 11.45
CA ARG A 140 13.07 2.83 10.78
C ARG A 140 13.22 2.98 9.27
N LEU A 141 14.35 3.50 8.80
CA LEU A 141 14.66 3.51 7.37
C LEU A 141 14.71 2.08 6.80
N VAL A 142 15.41 1.17 7.47
CA VAL A 142 15.49 -0.25 7.07
C VAL A 142 14.11 -0.92 7.08
N SER A 143 13.27 -0.65 8.08
CA SER A 143 11.95 -1.27 8.22
C SER A 143 11.03 -1.03 7.03
N TYR A 144 11.19 0.09 6.32
CA TYR A 144 10.49 0.33 5.05
C TYR A 144 10.80 -0.75 4.01
N PHE A 145 12.09 -1.07 3.84
CA PHE A 145 12.53 -2.04 2.83
C PHE A 145 12.18 -3.47 3.24
N GLU A 146 12.22 -3.79 4.53
CA GLU A 146 11.76 -5.08 5.07
C GLU A 146 10.26 -5.27 4.86
N GLU A 147 9.45 -4.23 5.12
CA GLU A 147 7.99 -4.31 4.93
C GLU A 147 7.58 -4.45 3.46
N LYS A 148 8.34 -3.83 2.56
CA LYS A 148 8.11 -3.93 1.11
C LYS A 148 8.75 -5.17 0.47
N ASP A 149 9.44 -5.99 1.26
CA ASP A 149 10.22 -7.15 0.77
C ASP A 149 11.23 -6.77 -0.33
N TYR A 150 11.86 -5.60 -0.19
CA TYR A 150 12.89 -5.14 -1.10
C TYR A 150 14.26 -5.68 -0.71
N THR A 151 15.05 -6.06 -1.70
CA THR A 151 16.46 -6.43 -1.49
C THR A 151 17.29 -5.18 -1.20
N TYR A 152 18.10 -5.23 -0.15
CA TYR A 152 19.00 -4.13 0.21
C TYR A 152 20.28 -4.66 0.86
N GLU A 153 21.32 -3.84 0.85
CA GLU A 153 22.56 -4.03 1.59
C GLU A 153 22.82 -2.81 2.47
N VAL A 154 23.49 -3.00 3.61
CA VAL A 154 23.85 -1.90 4.51
C VAL A 154 25.36 -1.86 4.64
N GLU A 155 25.95 -0.71 4.27
CA GLU A 155 27.38 -0.45 4.36
C GLU A 155 27.60 0.99 4.88
N ASP A 156 28.50 1.16 5.85
CA ASP A 156 28.88 2.47 6.40
C ASP A 156 27.71 3.41 6.79
N GLY A 157 26.65 2.85 7.38
CA GLY A 157 25.47 3.62 7.79
C GLY A 157 24.61 4.13 6.62
N ARG A 158 24.74 3.50 5.46
CA ARG A 158 23.96 3.75 4.26
C ARG A 158 23.26 2.48 3.83
N LEU A 159 22.02 2.63 3.36
CA LEU A 159 21.26 1.55 2.77
C LEU A 159 21.39 1.65 1.25
N HIS A 160 21.83 0.57 0.63
CA HIS A 160 22.03 0.43 -0.81
C HIS A 160 20.99 -0.54 -1.37
N THR A 161 20.34 -0.16 -2.46
CA THR A 161 19.36 -1.01 -3.15
C THR A 161 19.32 -0.70 -4.65
N GLY A 162 18.70 -1.57 -5.44
CA GLY A 162 18.57 -1.41 -6.89
C GLY A 162 17.13 -1.63 -7.34
N PHE A 163 16.64 -0.74 -8.19
CA PHE A 163 15.37 -0.90 -8.90
C PHE A 163 15.62 -1.04 -10.40
N THR A 164 14.58 -1.03 -11.22
CA THR A 164 14.69 -1.32 -12.67
C THR A 164 15.70 -0.43 -13.38
N HIS A 165 15.64 0.90 -13.18
CA HIS A 165 16.41 1.85 -13.98
C HIS A 165 17.65 2.40 -13.27
N GLY A 166 17.72 2.32 -11.94
CA GLY A 166 18.86 2.82 -11.18
C GLY A 166 19.21 2.04 -9.93
N PHE A 167 20.28 2.50 -9.28
CA PHE A 167 20.62 2.12 -7.91
C PHE A 167 20.42 3.33 -6.98
N PHE A 168 20.10 3.02 -5.73
CA PHE A 168 19.59 3.97 -4.75
C PHE A 168 20.35 3.81 -3.45
N ILE A 169 20.63 4.95 -2.81
CA ILE A 169 21.36 5.06 -1.56
C ILE A 169 20.54 5.95 -0.62
N PHE A 170 20.27 5.43 0.57
CA PHE A 170 19.54 6.13 1.62
C PHE A 170 20.43 6.25 2.85
N SER A 171 20.46 7.43 3.45
CA SER A 171 21.28 7.66 4.65
C SER A 171 20.70 8.77 5.51
N ILE A 172 21.05 8.74 6.79
CA ILE A 172 20.75 9.83 7.71
C ILE A 172 21.98 10.73 7.78
N ALA A 173 21.82 11.98 7.36
CA ALA A 173 22.88 12.97 7.23
C ALA A 173 22.71 14.10 8.26
N ASN A 174 23.68 15.02 8.26
CA ASN A 174 23.66 16.26 9.06
C ASN A 174 23.37 16.01 10.55
N ASP A 175 24.13 15.09 11.18
CA ASP A 175 23.98 14.73 12.60
C ASP A 175 22.55 14.29 12.97
N GLY A 176 21.86 13.58 12.07
CA GLY A 176 20.53 13.03 12.34
C GLY A 176 19.36 13.91 11.90
N THR A 177 19.61 15.02 11.20
CA THR A 177 18.57 16.02 10.93
C THR A 177 17.91 15.86 9.57
N ASP A 178 18.57 15.15 8.65
CA ASP A 178 18.10 15.01 7.27
C ASP A 178 18.18 13.55 6.82
N LEU A 179 17.10 13.07 6.21
CA LEU A 179 17.12 11.87 5.39
C LEU A 179 17.62 12.27 4.00
N CYS A 180 18.79 11.76 3.63
CA CYS A 180 19.36 11.89 2.30
C CYS A 180 18.97 10.68 1.46
N MET A 181 18.33 10.94 0.33
CA MET A 181 17.94 9.94 -0.65
C MET A 181 18.59 10.30 -1.97
N TRP A 182 19.45 9.41 -2.47
CA TRP A 182 20.22 9.64 -3.67
C TRP A 182 20.10 8.44 -4.58
N SER A 183 20.09 8.66 -5.89
CA SER A 183 20.08 7.59 -6.87
C SER A 183 20.77 8.00 -8.14
N ALA A 184 21.16 7.01 -8.93
CA ALA A 184 21.71 7.21 -10.24
C ALA A 184 21.36 6.06 -11.18
N VAL A 185 21.39 6.38 -12.47
CA VAL A 185 21.44 5.36 -13.52
C VAL A 185 22.75 4.57 -13.38
N ARG A 186 22.69 3.28 -13.69
CA ARG A 186 23.84 2.36 -13.58
C ARG A 186 24.97 2.71 -14.56
N GLU A 187 24.60 3.09 -15.77
CA GLU A 187 25.57 3.39 -16.82
C GLU A 187 26.20 4.77 -16.67
N GLU A 188 27.51 4.80 -16.88
CA GLU A 188 28.32 6.01 -16.93
C GLU A 188 28.68 6.28 -18.37
N VAL A 189 28.34 7.47 -18.88
CA VAL A 189 28.36 7.74 -20.32
C VAL A 189 29.42 8.75 -20.72
N SER A 190 29.72 8.80 -22.02
CA SER A 190 30.68 9.75 -22.58
C SER A 190 30.33 11.21 -22.28
N MET A 191 31.36 12.04 -22.11
CA MET A 191 31.24 13.49 -21.98
C MET A 191 30.46 14.14 -23.13
N GLU A 192 30.45 13.55 -24.31
CA GLU A 192 29.70 14.03 -25.48
C GLU A 192 28.19 14.12 -25.23
N LEU A 193 27.66 13.28 -24.32
CA LEU A 193 26.23 13.28 -23.97
C LEU A 193 25.86 14.31 -22.91
N ARG A 194 26.84 15.01 -22.30
CA ARG A 194 26.61 15.93 -21.18
C ARG A 194 25.57 16.99 -21.49
N SER A 195 25.67 17.68 -22.62
CA SER A 195 24.73 18.76 -22.98
C SER A 195 23.30 18.24 -23.11
N ARG A 196 23.13 17.03 -23.65
CA ARG A 196 21.83 16.39 -23.80
C ARG A 196 21.23 15.99 -22.46
N LEU A 197 22.02 15.39 -21.57
CA LEU A 197 21.60 15.01 -20.23
C LEU A 197 21.25 16.24 -19.37
N LEU A 198 22.02 17.32 -19.49
CA LEU A 198 21.72 18.58 -18.80
C LEU A 198 20.39 19.18 -19.26
N GLN A 199 20.08 19.10 -20.56
CA GLN A 199 18.77 19.54 -21.06
C GLN A 199 17.64 18.73 -20.41
N GLY A 200 17.74 17.41 -20.38
CA GLY A 200 16.76 16.55 -19.70
C GLY A 200 16.60 16.88 -18.22
N CYS A 201 17.71 17.16 -17.52
CA CYS A 201 17.66 17.59 -16.12
C CYS A 201 16.96 18.94 -15.94
N ASN A 202 17.23 19.91 -16.82
CA ASN A 202 16.60 21.23 -16.75
C ASN A 202 15.10 21.17 -17.04
N ASP A 203 14.71 20.36 -18.03
CA ASP A 203 13.30 20.14 -18.36
C ASP A 203 12.56 19.52 -17.17
N TRP A 204 13.14 18.50 -16.52
CA TRP A 204 12.58 17.89 -15.32
C TRP A 204 12.48 18.88 -14.16
N ASN A 205 13.60 19.51 -13.78
CA ASN A 205 13.66 20.41 -12.63
C ASN A 205 12.79 21.67 -12.79
N SER A 206 12.45 22.06 -14.03
CA SER A 206 11.55 23.20 -14.29
C SER A 206 10.07 22.82 -14.30
N SER A 207 9.75 21.55 -14.53
CA SER A 207 8.37 21.06 -14.67
C SER A 207 7.89 20.19 -13.49
N THR A 208 8.82 19.72 -12.66
CA THR A 208 8.56 18.77 -11.57
C THR A 208 9.13 19.30 -10.27
N THR A 209 8.45 19.02 -9.16
CA THR A 209 8.88 19.53 -7.84
C THR A 209 10.01 18.70 -7.22
N TRP A 210 10.17 17.43 -7.60
CA TRP A 210 11.16 16.51 -7.05
C TRP A 210 11.33 15.27 -7.96
N PRO A 211 12.41 14.48 -7.78
CA PRO A 211 13.63 14.87 -7.07
C PRO A 211 14.39 15.94 -7.84
N LYS A 212 15.40 16.54 -7.21
CA LYS A 212 16.38 17.35 -7.94
C LYS A 212 17.23 16.39 -8.76
N VAL A 213 17.31 16.63 -10.06
CA VAL A 213 18.14 15.80 -10.96
C VAL A 213 19.31 16.60 -11.51
N TYR A 214 20.43 15.93 -11.76
CA TYR A 214 21.64 16.57 -12.25
C TYR A 214 22.59 15.58 -12.93
N VAL A 215 23.60 16.13 -13.62
CA VAL A 215 24.67 15.36 -14.24
C VAL A 215 25.96 15.55 -13.46
N ALA A 216 26.43 14.49 -12.81
CA ALA A 216 27.75 14.45 -12.18
C ALA A 216 28.83 14.13 -13.22
N THR A 217 29.95 14.84 -13.18
CA THR A 217 31.16 14.46 -13.92
C THR A 217 32.08 13.70 -12.98
N LEU A 218 32.45 12.49 -13.36
CA LEU A 218 33.34 11.62 -12.63
C LEU A 218 34.80 11.98 -12.91
N ASP A 219 35.72 11.47 -12.09
CA ASP A 219 37.15 11.79 -12.16
C ASP A 219 37.80 11.40 -13.51
N ASP A 220 37.25 10.39 -14.19
CA ASP A 220 37.68 9.93 -15.51
C ASP A 220 36.99 10.66 -16.68
N GLY A 221 36.17 11.68 -16.38
CA GLY A 221 35.43 12.48 -17.36
C GLY A 221 34.10 11.87 -17.82
N ARG A 222 33.76 10.65 -17.40
CA ARG A 222 32.42 10.09 -17.66
C ARG A 222 31.34 10.87 -16.91
N GLN A 223 30.14 10.79 -17.44
CA GLN A 223 28.97 11.50 -16.94
C GLN A 223 28.01 10.50 -16.31
N ARG A 224 27.48 10.85 -15.14
CA ARG A 224 26.45 10.07 -14.45
C ARG A 224 25.21 10.92 -14.27
N LEU A 225 24.06 10.34 -14.59
CA LEU A 225 22.77 10.95 -14.36
C LEU A 225 22.28 10.59 -12.95
N CYS A 226 22.03 11.60 -12.14
CA CYS A 226 21.72 11.46 -10.72
C CYS A 226 20.37 12.10 -10.38
N ALA A 227 19.73 11.58 -9.34
CA ALA A 227 18.60 12.17 -8.66
C ALA A 227 18.87 12.23 -7.15
N GLU A 228 18.42 13.30 -6.50
CA GLU A 228 18.68 13.54 -5.09
C GLU A 228 17.51 14.27 -4.44
N GLN A 229 17.22 13.89 -3.20
CA GLN A 229 16.27 14.57 -2.35
C GLN A 229 16.72 14.52 -0.89
N PHE A 230 16.58 15.66 -0.21
CA PHE A 230 16.70 15.75 1.24
C PHE A 230 15.32 15.95 1.85
N THR A 231 15.06 15.24 2.94
CA THR A 231 13.86 15.42 3.75
C THR A 231 14.27 15.71 5.18
N ILE A 232 13.81 16.84 5.74
CA ILE A 232 14.10 17.23 7.12
C ILE A 232 13.36 16.27 8.07
N ILE A 233 14.10 15.59 8.95
CA ILE A 233 13.59 14.60 9.90
C ILE A 233 13.80 14.99 11.37
N ARG A 234 14.35 16.18 11.63
CA ARG A 234 14.73 16.66 12.98
C ARG A 234 13.64 16.51 14.05
N LEU A 235 12.37 16.70 13.70
CA LEU A 235 11.25 16.62 14.64
C LEU A 235 10.59 15.23 14.69
N GLY A 236 11.18 14.26 13.99
CA GLY A 236 10.59 12.95 13.77
C GLY A 236 9.54 12.98 12.65
N MET A 237 9.05 11.78 12.34
CA MET A 237 7.99 11.52 11.37
C MET A 237 7.14 10.35 11.84
N THR A 238 5.88 10.31 11.41
CA THR A 238 5.10 9.06 11.43
C THR A 238 5.70 8.07 10.41
N ASP A 239 5.41 6.78 10.52
CA ASP A 239 5.91 5.80 9.54
C ASP A 239 5.33 6.09 8.16
N ALA A 240 4.04 6.46 8.09
CA ALA A 240 3.41 6.86 6.84
C ALA A 240 4.14 8.04 6.18
N GLN A 241 4.45 9.10 6.93
CA GLN A 241 5.21 10.24 6.39
C GLN A 241 6.61 9.85 5.90
N LEU A 242 7.32 9.00 6.64
CA LEU A 242 8.64 8.53 6.23
C LEU A 242 8.53 7.69 4.94
N PHE A 243 7.61 6.74 4.91
CA PHE A 243 7.43 5.79 3.82
C PHE A 243 6.96 6.52 2.55
N ASP A 244 6.03 7.46 2.68
CA ASP A 244 5.57 8.31 1.57
C ASP A 244 6.73 9.11 0.95
N ASN A 245 7.68 9.60 1.76
CA ASN A 245 8.85 10.30 1.25
C ASN A 245 9.79 9.38 0.47
N ILE A 246 9.98 8.16 0.94
CA ILE A 246 10.82 7.14 0.28
C ILE A 246 10.15 6.64 -1.02
N ASP A 247 8.87 6.24 -0.95
CA ASP A 247 8.06 5.80 -2.09
C ASP A 247 8.03 6.85 -3.20
N ARG A 248 7.81 8.12 -2.82
CA ARG A 248 7.78 9.25 -3.75
C ARG A 248 9.13 9.49 -4.41
N PHE A 249 10.23 9.38 -3.67
CA PHE A 249 11.57 9.53 -4.23
C PHE A 249 11.87 8.41 -5.23
N ILE A 250 11.65 7.15 -4.83
CA ILE A 250 11.88 5.97 -5.68
C ILE A 250 11.08 6.09 -6.98
N SER A 251 9.77 6.30 -6.86
CA SER A 251 8.87 6.35 -8.01
C SER A 251 9.21 7.50 -8.98
N ALA A 252 9.48 8.69 -8.46
CA ALA A 252 9.79 9.85 -9.30
C ALA A 252 11.18 9.73 -9.95
N ALA A 253 12.19 9.20 -9.25
CA ALA A 253 13.51 8.95 -9.83
C ALA A 253 13.46 7.86 -10.91
N GLU A 254 12.76 6.74 -10.68
CA GLU A 254 12.57 5.69 -11.68
C GLU A 254 11.83 6.22 -12.91
N ALA A 255 10.80 7.06 -12.74
CA ALA A 255 10.10 7.69 -13.86
C ALA A 255 11.02 8.62 -14.68
N PHE A 256 11.83 9.44 -14.01
CA PHE A 256 12.82 10.28 -14.69
C PHE A 256 13.87 9.43 -15.43
N PHE A 257 14.44 8.43 -14.77
CA PHE A 257 15.45 7.58 -15.37
C PHE A 257 14.91 6.81 -16.58
N LYS A 258 13.70 6.27 -16.48
CA LYS A 258 13.02 5.62 -17.61
C LYS A 258 12.93 6.56 -18.82
N ASP A 259 12.39 7.77 -18.64
CA ASP A 259 12.26 8.75 -19.74
C ASP A 259 13.63 9.13 -20.34
N GLN A 260 14.66 9.30 -19.51
CA GLN A 260 16.00 9.62 -20.00
C GLN A 260 16.68 8.45 -20.70
N ILE A 261 16.46 7.21 -20.25
CA ILE A 261 16.95 5.99 -20.90
C ILE A 261 16.30 5.81 -22.27
N GLU A 262 14.99 6.03 -22.39
CA GLU A 262 14.27 5.97 -23.67
C GLU A 262 14.80 7.02 -24.67
N ARG A 263 15.15 8.22 -24.19
CA ARG A 263 15.75 9.27 -25.02
C ARG A 263 17.21 8.97 -25.34
N VAL A 264 17.98 8.47 -24.39
CA VAL A 264 19.44 8.26 -24.48
C VAL A 264 19.75 6.78 -24.20
N PRO A 265 19.65 5.89 -25.19
CA PRO A 265 19.83 4.45 -24.98
C PRO A 265 21.18 4.05 -24.39
N ALA A 266 22.22 4.88 -24.56
CA ALA A 266 23.53 4.70 -23.91
C ALA A 266 23.46 4.65 -22.36
N LEU A 267 22.35 5.07 -21.75
CA LEU A 267 22.07 4.95 -20.32
C LEU A 267 21.55 3.56 -19.90
N GLY A 268 21.57 2.56 -20.79
CA GLY A 268 21.14 1.18 -20.51
C GLY A 268 19.84 0.75 -21.20
N GLY A 269 19.37 1.53 -22.18
CA GLY A 269 18.26 1.15 -23.06
C GLY A 269 18.77 0.26 -24.18
N THR A 270 18.07 -0.84 -24.48
CA THR A 270 18.34 -1.62 -25.68
C THR A 270 18.07 -0.74 -26.90
N ALA A 271 19.05 -0.59 -27.80
CA ALA A 271 18.80 -0.03 -29.11
C ALA A 271 17.91 -1.01 -29.88
N GLU A 272 16.62 -0.68 -30.03
CA GLU A 272 15.77 -1.29 -31.06
C GLU A 272 16.12 -0.74 -32.44
#